data_AF-A0A556MIF8-F1
#
_entry.id   AF-A0A556MIF8-F1
#
_cell.length_a   1.000
_cell.length_b   1.000
_cell.length_c   1.000
_cell.angle_alpha   90.00
_cell.angle_beta   90.00
_cell.angle_gamma   90.00
#
_symmetry.space_group_name_H-M   'P 1'
#
loop_
_entity.id
_entity.type
_entity.pdbx_description
1 polymer ?
#
loop_
_entity_poly.entity_id
_entity_poly.type
_entity_poly.pdbx_seq_one_letter_code
_entity_poly.pdbx_strand_id
1 'polypeptide(L)'
;MATTDPGPPGEIRTFDYGDAVEIYDHPYHRVPFSERCWLSQNQNLNLISNVIICSSGMEAVAFNYFHPKPANVLFLSMGIRPNNHHFRWINENLQNKSFILVFGNTPLDKATELIVAAAICQQPLTIRFSNELAIINFRRKAYRMSQDELRLSSFSRLSGYRFNCKTASPKDHENYLAQWRQRSLSNQFPSP
;
A
#
# COMPACT_ATOMS: atom_id res chain seq x y z
N MET A 1 2.58 -19.01 10.64
CA MET A 1 2.98 -17.89 11.52
C MET A 1 3.73 -16.91 10.62
N ALA A 2 3.13 -15.78 10.23
CA ALA A 2 3.78 -14.85 9.30
C ALA A 2 4.92 -14.13 10.03
N THR A 3 6.15 -14.29 9.53
CA THR A 3 7.35 -13.70 10.11
C THR A 3 7.35 -12.19 9.87
N THR A 4 7.38 -11.41 10.95
CA THR A 4 7.44 -9.93 10.91
C THR A 4 8.86 -9.39 10.77
N ASP A 5 9.86 -10.28 10.85
CA ASP A 5 11.26 -9.96 10.57
C ASP A 5 11.51 -10.14 9.07
N PRO A 6 12.01 -9.13 8.34
CA PRO A 6 12.34 -9.22 6.92
C PRO A 6 13.48 -10.20 6.59
N GLY A 7 14.21 -10.74 7.58
CA GLY A 7 15.22 -11.79 7.40
C GLY A 7 16.46 -11.33 6.60
N PRO A 8 17.51 -12.14 6.50
CA PRO A 8 18.65 -11.79 5.66
C PRO A 8 18.26 -11.81 4.17
N PRO A 9 18.85 -10.93 3.33
CA PRO A 9 18.81 -11.07 1.88
C PRO A 9 19.20 -12.49 1.44
N GLY A 10 18.35 -13.16 0.66
CA GLY A 10 18.57 -14.52 0.15
C GLY A 10 17.60 -15.59 0.66
N GLU A 11 16.67 -15.25 1.57
CA GLU A 11 15.56 -16.12 1.94
C GLU A 11 14.35 -15.89 1.01
N ILE A 12 13.88 -16.96 0.36
CA ILE A 12 12.65 -16.91 -0.44
C ILE A 12 11.45 -16.71 0.48
N ARG A 13 10.70 -15.63 0.26
CA ARG A 13 9.48 -15.31 0.99
C ARG A 13 8.29 -15.44 0.08
N THR A 14 7.23 -16.04 0.63
CA THR A 14 5.97 -16.21 -0.08
C THR A 14 4.83 -15.60 0.71
N PHE A 15 3.90 -14.96 0.00
CA PHE A 15 2.68 -14.40 0.58
C PHE A 15 1.49 -14.92 -0.22
N ASP A 16 0.64 -15.68 0.45
CA ASP A 16 -0.50 -16.37 -0.16
C ASP A 16 -1.76 -15.49 -0.13
N TYR A 17 -2.23 -15.08 -1.30
CA TYR A 17 -3.48 -14.33 -1.48
C TYR A 17 -4.69 -15.27 -1.56
N GLY A 18 -4.45 -16.58 -1.63
CA GLY A 18 -5.46 -17.65 -1.70
C GLY A 18 -5.85 -18.03 -3.13
N ASP A 19 -5.65 -17.17 -4.11
CA ASP A 19 -5.80 -17.43 -5.55
C ASP A 19 -4.50 -17.20 -6.34
N ALA A 20 -3.52 -16.54 -5.71
CA ALA A 20 -2.20 -16.30 -6.26
C ALA A 20 -1.16 -16.15 -5.13
N VAL A 21 0.12 -16.25 -5.48
CA VAL A 21 1.22 -16.16 -4.52
C VAL A 21 2.20 -15.07 -4.96
N GLU A 22 2.53 -14.18 -4.03
CA GLU A 22 3.69 -13.29 -4.17
C GLU A 22 4.95 -14.01 -3.77
N ILE A 23 6.01 -13.82 -4.55
CA ILE A 23 7.32 -14.42 -4.32
C ILE A 23 8.34 -13.29 -4.26
N TYR A 24 9.08 -13.23 -3.16
CA TYR A 24 10.22 -12.36 -2.99
C TYR A 24 11.50 -13.17 -2.78
N ASP A 25 12.48 -12.97 -3.65
CA ASP A 25 13.80 -13.60 -3.59
C ASP A 25 14.82 -12.61 -4.16
N HIS A 26 15.55 -11.90 -3.31
CA HIS A 26 16.39 -10.78 -3.75
C HIS A 26 17.37 -11.19 -4.87
N PRO A 27 17.41 -10.48 -6.02
CA PRO A 27 16.77 -9.18 -6.33
C PRO A 27 15.37 -9.28 -6.96
N TYR A 28 14.85 -10.48 -7.17
CA TYR A 28 13.55 -10.75 -7.77
C TYR A 28 12.38 -10.50 -6.81
N HIS A 29 11.34 -9.83 -7.31
CA HIS A 29 10.09 -9.64 -6.59
C HIS A 29 8.92 -9.73 -7.56
N ARG A 30 8.09 -10.76 -7.39
CA ARG A 30 6.89 -10.97 -8.18
C ARG A 30 5.67 -10.77 -7.31
N VAL A 31 5.00 -9.63 -7.50
CA VAL A 31 3.69 -9.35 -6.91
C VAL A 31 2.60 -9.84 -7.88
N PRO A 32 1.62 -10.64 -7.44
CA PRO A 32 0.64 -11.24 -8.33
C PRO A 32 -0.48 -10.26 -8.68
N PHE A 33 -1.18 -10.57 -9.77
CA PHE A 33 -2.56 -10.14 -9.94
C PHE A 33 -3.46 -11.14 -9.19
N SER A 34 -4.34 -10.64 -8.33
CA SER A 34 -5.22 -11.42 -7.47
C SER A 34 -6.57 -10.72 -7.34
N GLU A 35 -7.64 -11.47 -7.12
CA GLU A 35 -8.96 -10.96 -6.73
C GLU A 35 -9.17 -11.01 -5.20
N ARG A 36 -8.19 -11.54 -4.48
CA ARG A 36 -8.18 -11.68 -3.03
C ARG A 36 -7.10 -10.80 -2.40
N CYS A 37 -7.27 -10.52 -1.12
CA CYS A 37 -6.28 -9.79 -0.35
C CYS A 37 -5.35 -10.76 0.38
N TRP A 38 -4.05 -10.50 0.37
CA TRP A 38 -3.17 -11.07 1.39
C TRP A 38 -3.38 -10.33 2.71
N LEU A 39 -3.40 -11.06 3.82
CA LEU A 39 -3.61 -10.55 5.17
C LEU A 39 -2.48 -11.05 6.08
N SER A 40 -1.87 -10.18 6.91
CA SER A 40 -0.70 -10.56 7.71
C SER A 40 -0.96 -11.61 8.77
N GLN A 41 -2.21 -11.82 9.20
CA GLN A 41 -2.56 -12.80 10.23
C GLN A 41 -4.04 -13.23 10.08
N ASN A 42 -4.35 -14.43 10.55
CA ASN A 42 -5.73 -14.93 10.65
C ASN A 42 -6.36 -14.41 11.95
N GLN A 43 -6.62 -13.10 12.01
CA GLN A 43 -7.12 -12.42 13.21
C GLN A 43 -8.64 -12.26 13.15
N ASN A 44 -9.27 -12.31 14.33
CA ASN A 44 -10.65 -11.88 14.50
C ASN A 44 -10.75 -10.38 14.15
N LEU A 45 -11.36 -10.06 13.01
CA LEU A 45 -11.50 -8.69 12.49
C LEU A 45 -12.19 -7.73 13.47
N ASN A 46 -12.96 -8.26 14.42
CA ASN A 46 -13.60 -7.47 15.47
C ASN A 46 -12.59 -6.84 16.44
N LEU A 47 -11.43 -7.46 16.65
CA LEU A 47 -10.37 -6.96 17.54
C LEU A 47 -9.45 -5.93 16.86
N ILE A 48 -9.58 -5.76 15.54
CA ILE A 48 -8.77 -4.85 14.76
C ILE A 48 -9.34 -3.44 14.85
N SER A 49 -8.47 -2.46 15.07
CA SER A 49 -8.85 -1.04 15.06
C SER A 49 -8.23 -0.28 13.89
N ASN A 50 -7.07 -0.73 13.43
CA ASN A 50 -6.30 -0.09 12.38
C ASN A 50 -5.96 -1.10 11.28
N VAL A 51 -6.11 -0.67 10.04
CA VAL A 51 -5.78 -1.44 8.85
C VAL A 51 -4.69 -0.68 8.09
N ILE A 52 -3.61 -1.38 7.77
CA ILE A 52 -2.50 -0.86 6.98
C ILE A 52 -2.55 -1.55 5.62
N ILE A 53 -2.78 -0.76 4.57
CA ILE A 53 -2.89 -1.26 3.20
C ILE A 53 -1.57 -0.96 2.49
N CYS A 54 -0.92 -2.02 1.99
CA CYS A 54 0.38 -1.97 1.33
C CYS A 54 0.29 -2.45 -0.13
N SER A 55 1.24 -2.00 -0.96
CA SER A 55 1.36 -2.43 -2.36
C SER A 55 1.71 -3.92 -2.52
N SER A 56 2.34 -4.54 -1.52
CA SER A 56 2.70 -5.96 -1.50
C SER A 56 2.81 -6.49 -0.06
N GLY A 57 2.83 -7.81 0.10
CA GLY A 57 3.11 -8.45 1.39
C GLY A 57 4.52 -8.12 1.88
N MET A 58 5.51 -8.11 0.97
CA MET A 58 6.88 -7.73 1.33
C MET A 58 7.01 -6.26 1.73
N GLU A 59 6.24 -5.35 1.11
CA GLU A 59 6.17 -3.94 1.53
C GLU A 59 5.61 -3.80 2.95
N ALA A 60 4.61 -4.62 3.32
CA ALA A 60 4.07 -4.63 4.68
C ALA A 60 5.13 -5.06 5.72
N VAL A 61 5.93 -6.08 5.40
CA VAL A 61 7.05 -6.51 6.25
C VAL A 61 8.09 -5.39 6.39
N ALA A 62 8.48 -4.77 5.28
CA ALA A 62 9.45 -3.68 5.28
C ALA A 62 8.95 -2.46 6.08
N PHE A 63 7.69 -2.07 5.91
CA PHE A 63 7.08 -1.00 6.69
C PHE A 63 7.07 -1.33 8.19
N ASN A 64 6.68 -2.55 8.58
CA ASN A 64 6.64 -2.96 9.97
C ASN A 64 8.04 -2.99 10.61
N TYR A 65 9.09 -3.28 9.84
CA TYR A 65 10.48 -3.19 10.30
C TYR A 65 10.86 -1.77 10.74
N PHE A 66 10.48 -0.75 9.97
CA PHE A 66 10.78 0.65 10.32
C PHE A 66 9.77 1.27 11.30
N HIS A 67 8.54 0.75 11.32
CA HIS A 67 7.45 1.25 12.14
C HIS A 67 6.72 0.12 12.88
N PRO A 68 7.36 -0.54 13.87
CA PRO A 68 6.76 -1.65 14.59
C PRO A 68 5.38 -1.30 15.14
N LYS A 69 4.39 -2.15 14.85
CA LYS A 69 2.99 -1.93 15.24
C LYS A 69 2.53 -2.86 16.37
N PRO A 70 1.56 -2.40 17.19
CA PRO A 70 0.94 -3.25 18.20
C PRO A 70 0.08 -4.36 17.56
N ALA A 71 -0.32 -5.35 18.39
CA ALA A 71 -1.00 -6.57 17.93
C ALA A 71 -2.37 -6.35 17.26
N ASN A 72 -3.02 -5.20 17.44
CA ASN A 72 -4.37 -4.89 16.96
C ASN A 72 -4.40 -4.18 15.59
N VAL A 73 -3.40 -4.48 14.75
CA VAL A 73 -3.23 -3.94 13.40
C VAL A 73 -3.29 -5.06 12.38
N LEU A 74 -4.10 -4.88 11.35
CA LEU A 74 -4.15 -5.77 10.19
C LEU A 74 -3.32 -5.16 9.05
N PHE A 75 -2.30 -5.88 8.56
CA PHE A 75 -1.73 -5.54 7.26
C PHE A 75 -2.49 -6.26 6.16
N LEU A 76 -2.72 -5.54 5.07
CA LEU A 76 -3.47 -5.98 3.91
C LEU A 76 -2.69 -5.62 2.65
N SER A 77 -2.61 -6.54 1.70
CA SER A 77 -2.16 -6.23 0.34
C SER A 77 -3.16 -6.71 -0.70
N MET A 78 -3.28 -5.95 -1.79
CA MET A 78 -4.17 -6.18 -2.92
C MET A 78 -3.43 -6.70 -4.17
N GLY A 79 -2.14 -7.03 -4.02
CA GLY A 79 -1.28 -7.39 -5.14
C GLY A 79 -1.01 -6.21 -6.07
N ILE A 80 -0.60 -6.51 -7.30
CA ILE A 80 -0.06 -5.50 -8.23
C ILE A 80 -1.09 -4.47 -8.69
N ARG A 81 -2.38 -4.82 -8.66
CA ARG A 81 -3.46 -3.95 -9.14
C ARG A 81 -4.73 -4.12 -8.31
N PRO A 82 -5.13 -3.09 -7.55
CA PRO A 82 -6.42 -3.08 -6.88
C PRO A 82 -7.59 -3.22 -7.87
N ASN A 83 -8.63 -3.93 -7.45
CA ASN A 83 -9.82 -4.18 -8.26
C ASN A 83 -11.09 -4.14 -7.38
N ASN A 84 -12.25 -4.30 -8.03
CA ASN A 84 -13.55 -4.18 -7.37
C ASN A 84 -13.81 -5.28 -6.32
N HIS A 85 -13.19 -6.46 -6.44
CA HIS A 85 -13.33 -7.53 -5.45
C HIS A 85 -12.66 -7.11 -4.13
N HIS A 86 -11.47 -6.52 -4.20
CA HIS A 86 -10.79 -5.98 -3.02
C HIS A 86 -11.61 -4.90 -2.33
N PHE A 87 -12.13 -3.94 -3.11
CA PHE A 87 -12.89 -2.81 -2.54
C PHE A 87 -14.20 -3.27 -1.92
N ARG A 88 -14.89 -4.23 -2.53
CA ARG A 88 -16.09 -4.84 -1.97
C ARG A 88 -15.75 -5.52 -0.64
N TRP A 89 -14.73 -6.37 -0.63
CA TRP A 89 -14.31 -7.08 0.58
C TRP A 89 -13.93 -6.12 1.71
N ILE A 90 -13.16 -5.06 1.44
CA ILE A 90 -12.79 -4.04 2.43
C ILE A 90 -14.04 -3.36 2.99
N ASN A 91 -14.97 -2.94 2.13
CA ASN A 91 -16.19 -2.25 2.54
C ASN A 91 -17.18 -3.14 3.31
N GLU A 92 -17.16 -4.45 3.09
CA GLU A 92 -18.00 -5.42 3.81
C GLU A 92 -17.39 -5.82 5.16
N ASN A 93 -16.06 -5.97 5.23
CA ASN A 93 -15.39 -6.59 6.38
C ASN A 93 -14.67 -5.61 7.31
N LEU A 94 -14.33 -4.41 6.83
CA LEU A 94 -13.48 -3.46 7.56
C LEU A 94 -14.17 -2.12 7.81
N GLN A 95 -15.50 -2.15 7.97
CA GLN A 95 -16.27 -0.97 8.34
C GLN A 95 -15.82 -0.41 9.70
N ASN A 96 -15.86 0.92 9.82
CA ASN A 96 -15.51 1.66 11.05
C ASN A 96 -14.06 1.46 11.53
N LYS A 97 -13.16 0.95 10.68
CA LYS A 97 -11.72 0.85 10.98
C LYS A 97 -10.99 2.11 10.50
N SER A 98 -9.86 2.41 11.15
CA SER A 98 -8.95 3.45 10.68
C SER A 98 -7.99 2.90 9.65
N PHE A 99 -7.78 3.62 8.55
CA PHE A 99 -6.91 3.17 7.45
C PHE A 99 -5.62 3.99 7.37
N ILE A 100 -4.50 3.29 7.18
CA ILE A 100 -3.21 3.86 6.79
C ILE A 100 -2.82 3.25 5.45
N LEU A 101 -2.59 4.09 4.46
CA LEU A 101 -2.17 3.69 3.12
C LEU A 101 -0.66 3.82 3.03
N VAL A 102 0.01 2.72 2.71
CA VAL A 102 1.47 2.62 2.60
C VAL A 102 1.79 2.23 1.17
N PHE A 103 2.00 3.26 0.35
CA PHE A 103 2.38 3.13 -1.05
C PHE A 103 3.70 3.89 -1.28
N GLY A 104 4.33 3.60 -2.41
CA GLY A 104 5.55 4.28 -2.82
C GLY A 104 5.35 5.75 -3.22
N ASN A 105 6.42 6.33 -3.73
CA ASN A 105 6.52 7.73 -4.15
C ASN A 105 6.40 7.90 -5.67
N THR A 106 6.25 6.82 -6.43
CA THR A 106 6.04 6.90 -7.89
C THR A 106 4.66 7.50 -8.21
N PRO A 107 4.47 8.09 -9.40
CA PRO A 107 3.15 8.58 -9.81
C PRO A 107 2.06 7.49 -9.79
N LEU A 108 2.41 6.24 -10.11
CA LEU A 108 1.48 5.12 -10.09
C LEU A 108 1.10 4.71 -8.66
N ASP A 109 2.06 4.69 -7.73
CA ASP A 109 1.80 4.45 -6.31
C ASP A 109 0.88 5.52 -5.72
N LYS A 110 1.19 6.78 -6.00
CA LYS A 110 0.39 7.95 -5.61
C LYS A 110 -1.04 7.86 -6.17
N ALA A 111 -1.20 7.51 -7.45
CA ALA A 111 -2.52 7.31 -8.05
C ALA A 111 -3.27 6.15 -7.41
N THR A 112 -2.58 5.05 -7.13
CA THR A 112 -3.16 3.87 -6.46
C THR A 112 -3.65 4.22 -5.07
N GLU A 113 -2.86 4.96 -4.29
CA GLU A 113 -3.24 5.49 -2.98
C GLU A 113 -4.56 6.28 -3.06
N LEU A 114 -4.69 7.20 -4.02
CA LEU A 114 -5.93 7.98 -4.22
C LEU A 114 -7.12 7.08 -4.60
N ILE A 115 -6.94 6.13 -5.51
CA ILE A 115 -8.00 5.21 -5.95
C ILE A 115 -8.48 4.36 -4.77
N VAL A 116 -7.55 3.84 -3.97
CA VAL A 116 -7.87 3.01 -2.80
C VAL A 116 -8.59 3.83 -1.74
N ALA A 117 -8.09 5.03 -1.41
CA ALA A 117 -8.75 5.93 -0.45
C ALA A 117 -10.20 6.26 -0.89
N ALA A 118 -10.37 6.57 -2.17
CA ALA A 118 -11.67 6.85 -2.78
C ALA A 118 -12.62 5.65 -2.75
N ALA A 119 -12.12 4.45 -3.02
CA ALA A 119 -12.90 3.22 -2.99
C ALA A 119 -13.35 2.83 -1.57
N ILE A 120 -12.50 3.02 -0.56
CA ILE A 120 -12.84 2.83 0.87
C ILE A 120 -13.96 3.78 1.29
N CYS A 121 -13.94 5.01 0.79
CA CYS A 121 -14.99 6.00 1.03
C CYS A 121 -16.25 5.80 0.17
N GLN A 122 -16.31 4.77 -0.67
CA GLN A 122 -17.39 4.54 -1.64
C GLN A 122 -17.63 5.76 -2.56
N GLN A 123 -16.57 6.48 -2.88
CA GLN A 123 -16.58 7.62 -3.80
C GLN A 123 -15.54 7.38 -4.90
N PRO A 124 -15.73 6.39 -5.79
CA PRO A 124 -14.70 6.02 -6.77
C PRO A 124 -14.33 7.20 -7.66
N LEU A 125 -13.04 7.26 -8.02
CA LEU A 125 -12.48 8.24 -8.95
C LEU A 125 -11.76 7.51 -10.08
N THR A 126 -11.51 8.24 -11.17
CA THR A 126 -10.64 7.77 -12.26
C THR A 126 -9.49 8.74 -12.42
N ILE A 127 -8.29 8.22 -12.66
CA ILE A 127 -7.10 9.02 -12.94
C ILE A 127 -6.62 8.68 -14.34
N ARG A 128 -6.28 9.71 -15.12
CA ARG A 128 -5.58 9.57 -16.40
C ARG A 128 -4.33 10.43 -16.37
N PHE A 129 -3.22 9.86 -16.81
CA PHE A 129 -1.97 10.60 -16.96
C PHE A 129 -1.86 11.14 -18.39
N SER A 130 -1.43 12.39 -18.51
CA SER A 130 -1.19 13.05 -19.79
C SER A 130 -0.03 14.03 -19.62
N ASN A 131 1.12 13.71 -20.21
CA ASN A 131 2.38 14.43 -19.98
C ASN A 131 2.64 14.54 -18.46
N GLU A 132 2.99 15.72 -17.94
CA GLU A 132 3.27 15.95 -16.51
C GLU A 132 2.02 16.14 -15.63
N LEU A 133 0.82 15.87 -16.16
CA LEU A 133 -0.44 16.09 -15.45
C LEU A 133 -1.18 14.79 -15.14
N ALA A 134 -1.74 14.75 -13.94
CA ALA A 134 -2.78 13.81 -13.54
C ALA A 134 -4.16 14.49 -13.67
N ILE A 135 -5.03 13.90 -14.49
CA ILE A 135 -6.42 14.32 -14.66
C ILE A 135 -7.29 13.37 -13.84
N ILE A 136 -7.93 13.90 -12.80
CA ILE A 136 -8.73 13.14 -11.84
C ILE A 136 -10.20 13.48 -12.04
N ASN A 137 -11.02 12.51 -12.44
CA ASN A 137 -12.48 12.68 -12.47
C ASN A 137 -13.07 12.16 -11.16
N PHE A 138 -13.71 13.05 -10.41
CA PHE A 138 -14.27 12.77 -9.09
C PHE A 138 -15.54 13.58 -8.88
N ARG A 139 -16.63 12.94 -8.44
CA ARG A 139 -17.94 13.57 -8.17
C ARG A 139 -18.42 14.50 -9.29
N ARG A 140 -18.34 14.01 -10.54
CA ARG A 140 -18.73 14.74 -11.78
C ARG A 140 -17.90 16.00 -12.07
N LYS A 141 -16.75 16.17 -11.43
CA LYS A 141 -15.80 17.24 -11.69
C LYS A 141 -14.47 16.66 -12.16
N ALA A 142 -13.78 17.39 -13.03
CA ALA A 142 -12.43 17.07 -13.45
C ALA A 142 -11.45 18.00 -12.71
N TYR A 143 -10.46 17.39 -12.08
CA TYR A 143 -9.36 18.06 -11.40
C TYR A 143 -8.06 17.80 -12.16
N ARG A 144 -7.16 18.78 -12.15
CA ARG A 144 -5.85 18.67 -12.79
C ARG A 144 -4.79 19.04 -11.76
N MET A 145 -3.73 18.25 -11.68
CA MET A 145 -2.58 18.54 -10.83
C MET A 145 -1.31 17.95 -11.45
N SER A 146 -0.15 18.48 -11.06
CA SER A 146 1.14 17.90 -11.42
C SER A 146 1.25 16.47 -10.86
N GLN A 147 1.91 15.57 -11.60
CA GLN A 147 2.23 14.23 -11.11
C GLN A 147 3.09 14.25 -9.84
N ASP A 148 3.95 15.25 -9.68
CA ASP A 148 4.79 15.39 -8.49
C ASP A 148 3.97 15.71 -7.24
N GLU A 149 2.95 16.54 -7.42
CA GLU A 149 2.04 16.98 -6.36
C GLU A 149 0.90 15.99 -6.08
N LEU A 150 0.77 14.93 -6.88
CA LEU A 150 -0.26 13.91 -6.75
C LEU A 150 -0.10 13.18 -5.40
N ARG A 151 -0.84 13.64 -4.41
CA ARG A 151 -0.87 13.08 -3.05
C ARG A 151 -2.29 13.16 -2.53
N LEU A 152 -2.68 12.21 -1.68
CA LEU A 152 -4.02 12.22 -1.10
C LEU A 152 -4.34 13.52 -0.37
N SER A 153 -3.37 14.08 0.35
CA SER A 153 -3.51 15.36 1.07
C SER A 153 -3.74 16.55 0.13
N SER A 154 -2.92 16.66 -0.93
CA SER A 154 -3.06 17.69 -1.97
C SER A 154 -4.42 17.59 -2.66
N PHE A 155 -4.86 16.39 -3.03
CA PHE A 155 -6.14 16.17 -3.67
C PHE A 155 -7.32 16.40 -2.74
N SER A 156 -7.21 16.04 -1.46
CA SER A 156 -8.23 16.34 -0.43
C SER A 156 -8.46 17.85 -0.30
N ARG A 157 -7.37 18.63 -0.28
CA ARG A 157 -7.44 20.09 -0.25
C ARG A 157 -8.07 20.67 -1.52
N LEU A 158 -7.70 20.15 -2.69
CA LEU A 158 -8.21 20.63 -3.98
C LEU A 158 -9.69 20.28 -4.20
N SER A 159 -10.10 19.07 -3.83
CA SER A 159 -11.47 18.60 -4.00
C SER A 159 -12.43 19.06 -2.89
N GLY A 160 -11.88 19.44 -1.74
CA GLY A 160 -12.64 19.72 -0.51
C GLY A 160 -13.21 18.46 0.15
N TYR A 161 -12.86 17.26 -0.33
CA TYR A 161 -13.35 16.00 0.21
C TYR A 161 -12.34 15.39 1.19
N ARG A 162 -12.83 14.85 2.30
CA ARG A 162 -12.02 14.19 3.33
C ARG A 162 -12.16 12.68 3.20
N PHE A 163 -11.08 12.02 2.79
CA PHE A 163 -11.04 10.55 2.65
C PHE A 163 -10.83 9.79 3.96
N ASN A 164 -10.56 10.48 5.07
CA ASN A 164 -10.35 9.89 6.40
C ASN A 164 -9.31 8.74 6.45
N CYS A 165 -8.40 8.70 5.48
CA CYS A 165 -7.28 7.77 5.41
C CYS A 165 -5.99 8.54 5.74
N LYS A 166 -5.10 7.92 6.52
CA LYS A 166 -3.74 8.39 6.70
C LYS A 166 -2.85 7.82 5.60
N THR A 167 -1.72 8.45 5.33
CA THR A 167 -0.74 7.97 4.37
C THR A 167 0.63 7.89 5.03
N ALA A 168 1.46 6.95 4.60
CA ALA A 168 2.86 6.86 5.00
C ALA A 168 3.71 6.38 3.83
N SER A 169 4.78 7.10 3.56
CA SER A 169 5.77 6.78 2.54
C SER A 169 7.15 7.16 3.07
N PRO A 170 8.23 6.49 2.64
CA PRO A 170 9.58 6.94 2.97
C PRO A 170 9.86 8.32 2.36
N LYS A 171 10.84 9.04 2.91
CA LYS A 171 11.19 10.39 2.43
C LYS A 171 12.06 10.36 1.18
N ASP A 172 13.13 9.57 1.21
CA ASP A 172 14.21 9.61 0.23
C ASP A 172 14.31 8.31 -0.59
N HIS A 173 13.27 7.49 -0.55
CA HIS A 173 13.21 6.19 -1.22
C HIS A 173 11.94 6.08 -2.03
N GLU A 174 11.94 5.17 -3.00
CA GLU A 174 10.75 4.87 -3.78
C GLU A 174 9.65 4.27 -2.90
N ASN A 175 9.98 3.31 -2.04
CA ASN A 175 9.06 2.62 -1.12
C ASN A 175 9.85 2.03 0.07
N TYR A 176 9.16 1.51 1.08
CA TYR A 176 9.82 0.99 2.29
C TYR A 176 10.64 -0.28 1.99
N LEU A 177 10.26 -1.09 1.01
CA LEU A 177 11.05 -2.24 0.57
C LEU A 177 12.40 -1.81 -0.03
N ALA A 178 12.43 -0.76 -0.85
CA ALA A 178 13.66 -0.18 -1.37
C ALA A 178 14.55 0.38 -0.25
N GLN A 179 13.94 1.08 0.71
CA GLN A 179 14.66 1.59 1.89
C GLN A 179 15.27 0.43 2.71
N TRP A 180 14.50 -0.64 2.92
CA TRP A 180 14.97 -1.82 3.63
C TRP A 180 16.13 -2.51 2.90
N ARG A 181 16.02 -2.72 1.58
CA ARG A 181 17.09 -3.32 0.77
C ARG A 181 18.40 -2.53 0.88
N GLN A 182 18.34 -1.21 0.77
CA GLN A 182 19.54 -0.37 0.88
C GLN A 182 20.20 -0.51 2.26
N ARG A 183 19.41 -0.53 3.33
CA ARG A 183 19.90 -0.68 4.71
C ARG A 183 20.49 -2.06 4.98
N SER A 184 19.88 -3.11 4.44
CA SER A 184 20.38 -4.48 4.58
C SER A 184 21.73 -4.66 3.87
N LEU A 185 21.89 -4.05 2.69
CA LEU A 185 23.17 -4.07 1.97
C LEU A 185 24.26 -3.28 2.70
N SER A 186 23.95 -2.10 3.25
CA SER A 186 24.92 -1.31 4.02
C SER A 186 25.40 -2.01 5.30
N ASN A 187 24.55 -2.84 5.90
CA ASN A 187 24.90 -3.60 7.10
C ASN A 187 25.77 -4.84 6.79
N GLN A 188 25.70 -5.38 5.57
CA GLN A 188 26.50 -6.53 5.15
C GLN A 188 27.92 -6.13 4.71
N PHE A 189 28.10 -4.90 4.23
CA PHE A 189 29.38 -4.34 3.82
C PHE A 189 29.59 -2.98 4.47
N PRO A 190 30.05 -2.91 5.74
CA PRO A 190 30.42 -1.64 6.34
C PRO A 190 31.49 -0.98 5.46
N SER A 191 31.27 0.28 5.09
CA SER A 191 32.28 1.07 4.37
C SER A 191 33.57 1.12 5.20
N PRO A 192 34.75 1.03 4.56
CA PRO A 192 36.04 1.01 5.25
C PRO A 192 36.31 2.28 6.06
#